data_AF-F0UXN6-F1
#
_entry.id   AF-F0UXN6-F1
#
_cell.length_a   1.000
_cell.length_b   1.000
_cell.length_c   1.000
_cell.angle_alpha   90.00
_cell.angle_beta   90.00
_cell.angle_gamma   90.00
#
_symmetry.space_group_name_H-M   'P 1'
#
loop_
_entity.id
_entity.type
_entity.pdbx_description
1 polymer ?
#
loop_
_entity_poly.entity_id
_entity_poly.type
_entity_poly.pdbx_seq_one_letter_code
_entity_poly.pdbx_strand_id
1 'polypeptide(L)' 'VQTMTAKEAEELWEKQRINVFDLTHIWPHKQFPLRKIGEFELNENPMNYFAEVEQIAFNPAHMPPGIEPSADPV' A
#
# COMPACT_ATOMS: atom_id res chain seq x y z
N VAL A 1 -1.93 -6.11 5.81
CA VAL A 1 -2.84 -5.44 4.86
C VAL A 1 -4.14 -5.06 5.56
N GLN A 2 -4.72 -3.90 5.24
CA GLN A 2 -6.09 -3.53 5.62
C GLN A 2 -7.02 -3.81 4.43
N THR A 3 -8.26 -4.20 4.68
CA THR A 3 -9.24 -4.49 3.63
C THR A 3 -10.54 -3.80 3.93
N MET A 4 -11.20 -3.29 2.90
CA MET A 4 -12.46 -2.58 2.98
C MET A 4 -13.26 -2.82 1.70
N THR A 5 -14.57 -2.90 1.81
CA THR A 5 -15.50 -2.94 0.67
C THR A 5 -15.82 -1.53 0.18
N ALA A 6 -16.26 -1.38 -1.08
CA ALA A 6 -16.65 -0.08 -1.62
C ALA A 6 -17.72 0.63 -0.77
N LYS A 7 -18.69 -0.13 -0.23
CA LYS A 7 -19.73 0.40 0.65
C LYS A 7 -19.16 0.95 1.96
N GLU A 8 -18.22 0.24 2.58
CA GLU A 8 -17.56 0.71 3.80
C GLU A 8 -16.75 1.99 3.56
N ALA A 9 -16.17 2.16 2.36
CA ALA A 9 -15.50 3.39 1.96
C ALA A 9 -16.44 4.60 1.91
N GLU A 10 -17.63 4.41 1.32
CA GLU A 10 -18.68 5.43 1.27
C GLU A 10 -19.15 5.82 2.68
N GLU A 11 -19.42 4.83 3.52
CA GLU A 11 -19.84 5.08 4.91
C GLU A 11 -18.76 5.78 5.74
N LEU A 12 -17.48 5.47 5.49
CA LEU A 12 -16.35 6.09 6.16
C LEU A 12 -16.25 7.59 5.82
N TRP A 13 -16.46 7.93 4.54
CA TRP A 13 -16.57 9.31 4.11
C TRP A 13 -17.76 10.03 4.75
N GLU A 14 -18.95 9.43 4.75
CA GLU A 14 -20.16 10.05 5.28
C GLU A 14 -20.08 10.33 6.78
N LYS A 15 -19.57 9.37 7.56
CA LYS A 15 -19.57 9.41 9.02
C LYS A 15 -18.35 10.14 9.59
N GLN A 16 -17.20 10.01 8.95
CA GLN A 16 -15.91 10.43 9.51
C GLN A 16 -15.12 11.36 8.58
N ARG A 17 -15.62 11.63 7.35
CA ARG A 17 -14.96 12.49 6.35
C ARG A 17 -13.54 12.06 5.99
N ILE A 18 -13.26 10.77 6.13
CA ILE A 18 -12.00 10.17 5.69
C ILE A 18 -12.20 9.73 4.23
N ASN A 19 -11.42 10.29 3.31
CA ASN A 19 -11.39 9.88 1.93
C ASN A 19 -10.35 8.77 1.74
N VAL A 20 -10.72 7.71 1.02
CA VAL A 20 -9.91 6.52 0.81
C VAL A 20 -8.89 6.69 -0.33
N PHE A 21 -9.09 7.69 -1.17
CA PHE A 21 -8.21 8.13 -2.27
C PHE A 21 -7.44 9.40 -1.91
N ASP A 22 -7.30 9.70 -0.62
CA ASP A 22 -6.54 10.85 -0.14
C ASP A 22 -5.42 10.37 0.78
N LEU A 23 -4.20 10.43 0.26
CA LEU A 23 -2.96 10.06 0.95
C LEU A 23 -2.71 10.80 2.27
N THR A 24 -3.43 11.89 2.56
CA THR A 24 -3.31 12.62 3.83
C THR A 24 -4.14 12.00 4.96
N HIS A 25 -5.06 11.08 4.64
CA HIS A 25 -5.88 10.38 5.63
C HIS A 25 -5.35 8.97 5.93
N ILE A 26 -5.50 8.55 7.18
CA ILE A 26 -5.16 7.19 7.63
C ILE A 26 -6.44 6.42 7.94
N TRP A 27 -6.51 5.16 7.50
CA TRP A 27 -7.63 4.29 7.83
C TRP A 27 -7.53 3.82 9.29
N PRO A 28 -8.55 4.06 10.14
CA PRO A 28 -8.45 3.75 11.57
C PRO A 28 -8.19 2.26 11.83
N HIS A 29 -7.03 1.92 12.42
CA HIS A 29 -6.64 0.53 12.68
C HIS A 29 -7.61 -0.25 13.59
N LYS A 30 -8.40 0.44 14.42
CA LYS A 30 -9.43 -0.20 15.26
C LYS A 30 -10.64 -0.66 14.43
N GLN A 31 -10.96 0.05 13.35
CA GLN A 31 -12.09 -0.26 12.47
C GLN A 31 -11.65 -1.24 11.37
N PHE A 32 -10.46 -1.01 10.81
CA PHE A 32 -9.86 -1.84 9.76
C PHE A 32 -8.52 -2.41 10.25
N PRO A 33 -8.53 -3.52 11.02
CA PRO A 33 -7.31 -4.06 11.60
C PRO A 33 -6.35 -4.62 10.55
N LEU A 34 -5.05 -4.53 10.85
CA LEU A 34 -4.00 -5.11 10.02
C LEU A 34 -4.06 -6.64 10.06
N ARG A 35 -3.98 -7.25 8.89
CA ARG A 35 -3.86 -8.71 8.72
C ARG A 35 -2.43 -9.07 8.31
N LYS A 36 -1.77 -9.97 9.05
CA LYS A 36 -0.46 -10.53 8.66
C LYS A 36 -0.66 -11.44 7.45
N ILE A 37 0.07 -11.19 6.38
CA ILE A 37 -0.02 -11.96 5.12
C ILE A 37 1.24 -12.76 4.81
N GLY A 38 2.34 -12.47 5.48
CA GLY A 38 3.63 -13.08 5.22
C GLY A 38 4.72 -12.42 6.05
N GLU A 39 5.95 -12.77 5.72
CA GLU A 39 7.17 -12.28 6.36
C GLU A 39 8.25 -12.14 5.30
N PHE A 40 9.09 -11.13 5.43
CA PHE A 40 10.16 -10.81 4.48
C PHE A 40 11.42 -10.51 5.29
N GLU A 41 12.52 -11.16 4.94
CA GLU A 41 13.80 -11.04 5.63
C GLU A 41 14.89 -10.67 4.62
N LEU A 42 15.71 -9.69 4.99
CA LEU A 42 16.91 -9.31 4.25
C LEU A 42 18.11 -10.00 4.90
N ASN A 43 18.67 -11.01 4.22
CA ASN A 43 19.71 -11.89 4.78
C ASN A 43 21.08 -11.75 4.09
N GLU A 44 21.22 -10.86 3.12
CA GLU A 44 22.45 -10.66 2.35
C GLU A 44 22.65 -9.18 1.98
N ASN A 45 23.92 -8.75 1.95
CA ASN A 45 24.32 -7.42 1.50
C ASN A 45 24.79 -7.48 0.03
N PRO A 46 24.64 -6.39 -0.75
CA PRO A 46 25.10 -6.34 -2.13
C PRO A 46 26.63 -6.51 -2.23
N MET A 47 27.09 -7.23 -3.25
CA MET A 47 28.52 -7.41 -3.53
C MET A 47 29.11 -6.22 -4.29
N ASN A 48 28.29 -5.58 -5.14
CA ASN A 48 28.63 -4.37 -5.88
C ASN A 48 27.52 -3.34 -5.72
N TYR A 49 27.77 -2.38 -4.84
CA TYR A 49 26.83 -1.33 -4.52
C TYR A 49 26.36 -0.53 -5.74
N PHE A 50 27.25 -0.19 -6.69
CA PHE A 50 26.86 0.59 -7.85
C PHE A 50 25.93 -0.22 -8.78
N ALA A 51 26.30 -1.47 -9.07
CA ALA A 51 25.53 -2.31 -9.98
C ALA A 51 24.19 -2.76 -9.38
N GLU A 52 24.11 -2.95 -8.06
CA GLU A 52 22.93 -3.53 -7.41
C GLU A 52 22.04 -2.50 -6.72
N VAL A 53 22.60 -1.43 -6.13
CA VAL A 53 21.84 -0.41 -5.39
C VAL A 53 21.66 0.86 -6.22
N GLU A 54 22.71 1.38 -6.85
CA GLU A 54 22.59 2.65 -7.60
C GLU A 54 21.88 2.47 -8.95
N GLN A 55 21.97 1.28 -9.55
CA GLN A 55 21.31 0.98 -10.84
C GLN A 55 19.90 0.39 -10.69
N ILE A 56 19.46 0.05 -9.47
CA ILE A 56 18.12 -0.50 -9.29
C ILE A 56 17.05 0.54 -9.57
N ALA A 57 15.98 0.12 -10.24
CA ALA A 57 14.85 0.98 -10.56
C ALA A 57 13.57 0.37 -9.99
N PHE A 58 12.91 1.13 -9.11
CA PHE A 58 11.60 0.79 -8.58
C PHE A 58 10.53 1.65 -9.26
N ASN A 59 9.40 1.03 -9.59
CA ASN A 59 8.26 1.72 -10.19
C ASN A 59 6.95 1.16 -9.63
N PRO A 60 6.07 1.98 -9.03
CA PRO A 60 4.75 1.54 -8.57
C PRO A 60 3.87 0.92 -9.67
N ALA A 61 4.12 1.25 -10.94
CA ALA A 61 3.39 0.69 -12.08
C ALA A 61 3.73 -0.78 -12.38
N HIS A 62 4.78 -1.34 -11.77
CA HIS A 62 5.14 -2.76 -11.94
C HIS A 62 4.26 -3.67 -11.04
N MET A 63 3.00 -3.84 -11.42
CA MET A 63 2.01 -4.66 -10.69
C MET A 63 1.80 -6.05 -11.33
N PRO A 64 1.73 -7.13 -10.53
CA PRO A 64 1.34 -8.47 -11.00
C PRO A 64 -0.19 -8.59 -11.19
N PRO A 65 -0.67 -9.61 -11.93
CA PRO A 65 -2.11 -9.88 -12.06
C PRO A 65 -2.80 -10.02 -10.70
N GLY A 66 -3.94 -9.34 -10.54
CA GLY A 66 -4.71 -9.32 -9.29
C GLY A 66 -4.41 -8.12 -8.37
N ILE A 67 -3.50 -7.23 -8.76
CA ILE A 67 -3.26 -5.94 -8.09
C ILE A 67 -3.46 -4.82 -9.13
N GLU A 68 -4.24 -3.82 -8.78
CA GLU A 68 -4.60 -2.72 -9.66
C GLU A 68 -4.49 -1.37 -8.91
N PRO A 69 -4.22 -0.27 -9.63
CA PRO A 69 -4.13 1.05 -9.02
C PRO A 69 -5.52 1.54 -8.62
N SER A 70 -5.55 2.41 -7.61
CA SER A 70 -6.78 3.09 -7.20
C SER A 70 -6.95 4.41 -7.97
N ALA A 71 -8.02 5.15 -7.68
CA ALA A 71 -8.25 6.50 -8.21
C ALA A 71 -7.59 7.61 -7.38
N ASP A 72 -6.61 7.27 -6.53
CA ASP A 72 -5.77 8.26 -5.85
C ASP A 72 -5.07 9.15 -6.88
N PRO A 73 -5.16 10.49 -6.74
CA PRO A 73 -4.52 11.42 -7.67
C PRO A 73 -2.99 11.46 -7.59
N VAL A 74 -2.36 10.76 -6.62
CA VAL A 74 -0.91 10.77 -6.38
C VAL A 74 -0.30 9.37 -6.37
#